data_AF-A0A8X6XBV3-F1
#
_entry.id   AF-A0A8X6XBV3-F1
#
_cell.length_a   1.000
_cell.length_b   1.000
_cell.length_c   1.000
_cell.angle_alpha   90.00
_cell.angle_beta   90.00
_cell.angle_gamma   90.00
#
_symmetry.space_group_name_H-M   'P 1'
#
loop_
_entity.id
_entity.type
_entity.pdbx_description
1 polymer ?
#
loop_
_entity_poly.entity_id
_entity_poly.type
_entity_poly.pdbx_seq_one_letter_code
_entity_poly.pdbx_strand_id
1 'polypeptide(L)'
;MLSICGMLFDPLGMLSPFTVRLKLLLQNTWERDLKWDDPLPMDIQDTFQSWIDEVDTIPRISLHRTYFSNVETKMAEIHIFSDASQKAYGSVAYFRKGTNDDIFTSFIMAKCRLAP
;
A
#
# COMPACT_ATOMS: atom_id res chain seq x y z
N MET A 1 -4.43 -17.95 2.34
CA MET A 1 -4.33 -16.53 2.75
C MET A 1 -2.97 -16.19 3.39
N LEU A 2 -2.57 -16.84 4.50
CA LEU A 2 -1.30 -16.57 5.20
C LEU A 2 -0.04 -16.62 4.31
N SER A 3 0.10 -17.66 3.49
CA SER A 3 1.22 -17.79 2.54
C SER A 3 1.30 -16.60 1.57
N ILE A 4 0.16 -16.16 1.03
CA ILE A 4 0.11 -15.01 0.09
C ILE A 4 0.57 -13.72 0.78
N CYS A 5 0.16 -13.50 2.03
CA CYS A 5 0.61 -12.33 2.79
C CYS A 5 2.15 -12.30 2.95
N GLY A 6 2.80 -13.46 3.06
CA GLY A 6 4.25 -13.58 3.15
C GLY A 6 5.00 -13.46 1.81
N MET A 7 4.32 -13.70 0.68
CA MET A 7 4.93 -13.62 -0.66
C MET A 7 4.98 -12.19 -1.23
N LEU A 8 4.13 -11.28 -0.73
CA LEU A 8 4.07 -9.91 -1.21
C LEU A 8 5.26 -9.09 -0.69
N PHE A 9 6.20 -8.79 -1.58
CA PHE A 9 7.35 -7.93 -1.30
C PHE A 9 7.13 -6.53 -1.85
N ASP A 10 6.89 -5.57 -0.96
CA ASP A 10 6.66 -4.15 -1.30
C ASP A 10 7.54 -3.23 -0.44
N PRO A 11 8.83 -3.05 -0.80
CA PRO A 11 9.80 -2.36 0.05
C PRO A 11 9.52 -0.87 0.20
N LEU A 12 8.88 -0.25 -0.80
CA LEU A 12 8.52 1.17 -0.79
C LEU A 12 7.07 1.40 -0.34
N GLY A 13 6.30 0.35 -0.08
CA GLY A 13 4.91 0.47 0.35
C GLY A 13 3.95 0.98 -0.73
N MET A 14 4.31 0.91 -2.01
CA MET A 14 3.47 1.37 -3.13
C MET A 14 2.15 0.60 -3.20
N LEU A 15 2.19 -0.69 -2.90
CA LEU A 15 1.04 -1.58 -2.85
C LEU A 15 0.37 -1.56 -1.47
N SER A 16 0.73 -0.63 -0.56
CA SER A 16 0.09 -0.51 0.75
C SER A 16 -1.45 -0.45 0.69
N PRO A 17 -2.09 0.32 -0.23
CA PRO A 17 -3.55 0.35 -0.33
C PRO A 17 -4.16 -1.01 -0.72
N PHE A 18 -3.43 -1.81 -1.47
CA PHE A 18 -3.83 -3.15 -1.88
C PHE A 18 -3.59 -4.17 -0.76
N THR A 19 -2.40 -4.16 -0.15
CA THR A 19 -2.00 -5.14 0.87
C THR A 19 -2.67 -4.92 2.23
N VAL A 20 -3.09 -3.68 2.57
CA VAL A 20 -3.80 -3.41 3.84
C VAL A 20 -5.13 -4.15 3.91
N ARG A 21 -5.82 -4.35 2.78
CA ARG A 21 -7.08 -5.13 2.72
C ARG A 21 -6.86 -6.59 3.07
N LEU A 22 -5.77 -7.21 2.57
CA LEU A 22 -5.41 -8.58 2.92
C LEU A 22 -5.06 -8.70 4.41
N LYS A 23 -4.34 -7.72 4.96
CA LYS A 23 -4.01 -7.68 6.40
C LYS A 23 -5.27 -7.56 7.27
N LEU A 24 -6.24 -6.74 6.86
CA LEU A 24 -7.54 -6.63 7.53
C LEU A 24 -8.35 -7.93 7.47
N LEU A 25 -8.32 -8.65 6.34
CA LEU A 25 -8.96 -9.96 6.23
C LEU A 25 -8.32 -10.98 7.18
N LEU A 26 -6.99 -10.98 7.29
CA LEU A 26 -6.27 -11.83 8.23
C LEU A 26 -6.61 -11.47 9.69
N GLN A 27 -6.67 -10.19 10.03
CA GLN A 27 -7.11 -9.75 11.35
C GLN A 27 -8.54 -10.23 11.67
N ASN A 28 -9.47 -10.13 10.72
CA ASN A 28 -10.85 -10.61 10.89
C ASN A 28 -10.90 -12.12 11.16
N THR A 29 -10.03 -12.92 10.53
CA THR A 29 -9.97 -14.36 10.86
C THR A 29 -9.51 -14.63 12.29
N TRP A 30 -8.59 -13.82 12.82
CA TRP A 30 -8.13 -13.94 14.21
C TRP A 30 -9.17 -13.45 15.22
N GLU A 31 -9.89 -12.37 14.90
CA GLU A 31 -10.99 -11.87 15.74
C GLU A 31 -12.14 -12.88 15.87
N ARG A 32 -12.28 -13.77 14.89
CA ARG A 32 -13.26 -14.88 14.90
C ARG A 32 -12.72 -16.18 15.49
N ASP A 33 -11.51 -16.17 16.04
CA ASP A 33 -10.84 -17.35 16.63
C ASP A 33 -10.76 -18.55 15.66
N LEU A 34 -10.62 -18.28 14.36
CA LEU A 34 -10.48 -19.32 13.34
C LEU A 34 -9.07 -19.92 13.41
N LYS A 35 -8.99 -21.24 13.45
CA LYS A 35 -7.71 -21.96 13.31
C LYS A 35 -7.27 -21.96 11.85
N TRP A 36 -5.99 -22.23 11.65
CA TRP A 36 -5.37 -22.26 10.33
C TRP A 36 -5.95 -23.33 9.38
N ASP A 37 -6.53 -24.41 9.95
CA ASP A 37 -7.20 -25.51 9.24
C ASP A 37 -8.71 -25.31 9.07
N ASP A 38 -9.30 -24.35 9.79
CA ASP A 38 -10.75 -24.21 9.79
C ASP A 38 -11.23 -23.68 8.43
N PRO A 39 -12.39 -24.16 7.94
CA PRO A 39 -12.98 -23.61 6.73
C PRO A 39 -13.30 -22.13 6.94
N LEU A 40 -12.90 -21.29 5.98
CA LEU A 40 -13.20 -19.86 6.04
C LEU A 40 -14.71 -19.61 5.90
N PRO A 41 -15.30 -18.71 6.70
CA PRO A 41 -16.67 -18.22 6.49
C PRO A 41 -16.86 -17.66 5.09
N MET A 42 -18.06 -17.82 4.52
CA MET A 42 -18.37 -17.42 3.15
C MET A 42 -18.05 -15.94 2.88
N ASP A 43 -18.35 -15.05 3.82
CA ASP A 43 -18.09 -13.62 3.70
C ASP A 43 -16.59 -13.28 3.57
N ILE A 44 -15.74 -14.03 4.27
CA ILE A 44 -14.28 -13.87 4.20
C ILE A 44 -13.77 -14.47 2.88
N GLN A 45 -14.31 -15.61 2.44
CA GLN A 45 -13.96 -16.22 1.16
C GLN A 45 -14.29 -15.30 -0.01
N ASP A 46 -15.50 -14.75 -0.06
CA ASP A 46 -15.96 -13.87 -1.15
C ASP A 46 -15.09 -12.61 -1.25
N THR A 47 -14.77 -12.01 -0.10
CA THR A 47 -13.91 -10.82 -0.04
C THR A 47 -12.47 -11.14 -0.45
N PHE A 48 -11.96 -12.29 -0.02
CA PHE A 48 -10.62 -12.75 -0.40
C PHE A 48 -10.55 -13.06 -1.90
N GLN A 49 -11.57 -13.70 -2.47
CA GLN A 49 -11.62 -13.98 -3.91
C GLN A 49 -11.67 -12.69 -4.73
N SER A 50 -12.50 -11.72 -4.31
CA SER A 50 -12.54 -10.39 -4.96
C SER A 50 -11.17 -9.70 -4.92
N TRP A 51 -10.45 -9.83 -3.81
CA TRP A 51 -9.08 -9.30 -3.69
C TRP A 51 -8.09 -10.02 -4.61
N ILE A 52 -8.24 -11.35 -4.79
CA ILE A 52 -7.43 -12.14 -5.73
C ILE A 52 -7.68 -11.71 -7.17
N ASP A 53 -8.93 -11.49 -7.55
CA ASP A 53 -9.28 -11.07 -8.92
C ASP A 53 -8.68 -9.70 -9.27
N GLU A 54 -8.45 -8.84 -8.27
CA GLU A 54 -7.77 -7.56 -8.44
C GLU A 54 -6.23 -7.69 -8.58
N VAL A 55 -5.62 -8.83 -8.23
CA VAL A 55 -4.15 -9.03 -8.32
C VAL A 55 -3.65 -8.82 -9.74
N ASP A 56 -4.43 -9.20 -10.75
CA ASP A 56 -4.09 -9.04 -12.16
C ASP A 56 -3.96 -7.56 -12.59
N THR A 57 -4.43 -6.62 -11.76
CA THR A 57 -4.27 -5.19 -11.99
C THR A 57 -2.92 -4.64 -11.50
N ILE A 58 -2.24 -5.34 -10.57
CA ILE A 58 -0.97 -4.89 -9.97
C ILE A 58 0.12 -4.60 -11.01
N PRO A 59 0.32 -5.42 -12.07
CA PRO A 59 1.33 -5.14 -13.08
C PRO A 59 1.15 -3.82 -13.83
N ARG A 60 -0.05 -3.21 -13.76
CA ARG A 60 -0.34 -1.89 -14.37
C ARG A 60 0.22 -0.73 -13.53
N ILE A 61 0.59 -0.98 -12.28
CA ILE A 61 1.18 0.02 -11.40
C ILE A 61 2.69 0.06 -11.66
N SER A 62 3.16 1.20 -12.16
CA SER A 62 4.57 1.44 -12.45
C SER A 62 5.05 2.71 -11.77
N LEU A 63 6.28 2.67 -11.25
CA LEU A 63 6.97 3.83 -10.72
C LEU A 63 8.24 4.07 -11.53
N HIS A 64 8.47 5.32 -11.86
CA HIS A 64 9.75 5.73 -12.42
C HIS A 64 10.83 5.57 -11.34
N ARG A 65 11.91 4.85 -11.66
CA ARG A 65 12.99 4.57 -10.68
C ARG A 65 13.76 5.83 -10.29
N THR A 66 13.91 6.76 -11.23
CA THR A 66 14.56 8.05 -11.03
C THR A 66 13.55 9.08 -10.53
N TYR A 67 13.90 9.89 -9.54
CA TYR A 67 13.01 10.94 -9.06
C TYR A 67 12.84 12.07 -10.09
N PHE A 68 13.95 12.59 -10.61
CA PHE A 68 13.96 13.67 -11.62
C PHE A 68 15.15 13.48 -12.56
N SER A 69 14.97 13.78 -13.85
CA SER A 69 16.01 13.68 -14.89
C SER A 69 16.74 15.01 -15.15
N ASN A 70 16.14 16.14 -14.80
CA ASN A 70 16.69 17.48 -14.96
C ASN A 70 17.49 17.93 -13.71
N VAL A 71 18.63 18.56 -13.95
CA VAL A 71 19.60 18.96 -12.90
C VAL A 71 19.17 20.23 -12.18
N GLU A 72 18.50 21.16 -12.88
CA GLU A 72 18.10 22.43 -12.28
C GLU A 72 17.11 22.21 -11.13
N THR A 73 17.47 22.74 -9.97
CA THR A 73 16.72 22.63 -8.72
C THR A 73 16.86 23.93 -7.97
N LYS A 74 15.74 24.64 -7.79
CA LYS A 74 15.69 25.81 -6.91
C LYS A 74 15.27 25.43 -5.50
N MET A 75 14.33 24.50 -5.39
CA MET A 75 13.75 24.08 -4.13
C MET A 75 13.48 22.58 -4.15
N ALA A 76 13.79 21.92 -3.04
CA ALA A 76 13.63 20.50 -2.85
C ALA A 76 12.96 20.28 -1.48
N GLU A 77 11.82 19.59 -1.49
CA GLU A 77 11.00 19.37 -0.30
C GLU A 77 10.48 17.94 -0.24
N ILE A 78 10.26 17.45 0.96
CA ILE A 78 9.55 16.19 1.18
C ILE A 78 8.19 16.53 1.76
N HIS A 79 7.14 16.17 1.02
CA HIS A 79 5.76 16.34 1.45
C HIS A 79 5.24 15.01 1.97
N ILE A 80 4.78 14.99 3.21
CA ILE A 80 4.23 13.79 3.85
C ILE A 80 2.74 14.03 4.10
N PHE A 81 1.92 13.15 3.55
CA PHE A 81 0.49 13.10 3.82
C PHE A 81 0.21 11.90 4.70
N SER A 82 -0.65 12.06 5.69
CA SER A 82 -1.07 10.97 6.57
C SER A 82 -2.58 11.00 6.74
N ASP A 83 -3.18 9.82 6.80
CA ASP A 83 -4.60 9.64 7.06
C ASP A 83 -4.79 8.44 8.00
N ALA A 84 -5.89 8.46 8.76
CA ALA A 84 -6.20 7.45 9.75
C ALA A 84 -7.69 7.13 9.77
N SER A 85 -7.99 5.85 9.91
CA SER A 85 -9.32 5.31 10.14
C SER A 85 -9.32 4.44 11.40
N GLN A 86 -10.50 3.99 11.81
CA GLN A 86 -10.63 3.02 12.91
C GLN A 86 -9.93 1.68 12.61
N LYS A 87 -9.69 1.34 11.35
CA LYS A 87 -9.13 0.05 10.93
C LYS A 87 -7.63 0.10 10.68
N ALA A 88 -7.14 1.22 10.15
CA ALA A 88 -5.75 1.37 9.76
C ALA A 88 -5.40 2.86 9.64
N TYR A 89 -4.11 3.14 9.77
CA TYR A 89 -3.52 4.44 9.45
C TYR A 89 -2.39 4.26 8.44
N GLY A 90 -2.17 5.29 7.64
CA GLY A 90 -1.17 5.27 6.58
C GLY A 90 -0.58 6.64 6.33
N SER A 91 0.65 6.62 5.82
CA SER A 91 1.37 7.81 5.40
C SER A 91 2.04 7.57 4.06
N VAL A 92 2.12 8.62 3.24
CA VAL A 92 2.83 8.63 1.96
C VAL A 92 3.71 9.85 1.87
N ALA A 93 4.95 9.65 1.41
CA ALA A 93 5.94 10.68 1.19
C ALA A 93 6.16 10.90 -0.31
N TYR A 94 6.11 12.15 -0.72
CA TYR A 94 6.43 12.60 -2.07
C TYR A 94 7.63 13.54 -2.03
N PHE A 95 8.52 13.38 -3.01
CA PHE A 95 9.58 14.34 -3.29
C PHE A 95 8.99 15.41 -4.20
N ARG A 96 8.95 16.66 -3.74
CA ARG A 96 8.61 17.83 -4.54
C ARG A 96 9.88 18.58 -4.93
N LYS A 97 9.98 18.91 -6.21
CA LYS A 97 11.06 19.73 -6.77
C LYS A 97 10.49 20.93 -7.52
N GLY A 98 10.94 22.13 -7.16
CA GLY A 98 10.64 23.37 -7.87
C GLY A 98 11.80 23.82 -8.76
N THR A 99 11.50 24.21 -9.99
CA THR A 99 12.39 24.94 -10.91
C THR A 99 11.87 26.37 -11.09
N ASN A 100 12.40 27.12 -12.06
CA ASN A 100 11.90 28.46 -12.39
C ASN A 100 10.48 28.43 -12.93
N ASP A 101 10.19 27.40 -13.71
CA ASP A 101 9.01 27.34 -14.58
C ASP A 101 8.02 26.27 -14.12
N ASP A 102 8.51 25.22 -13.44
CA ASP A 102 7.74 24.01 -13.18
C ASP A 102 7.90 23.47 -11.75
N ILE A 103 6.90 22.68 -11.35
CA ILE A 103 6.91 21.89 -10.12
C ILE A 103 6.77 20.42 -10.50
N PHE A 104 7.69 19.60 -10.03
CA PHE A 104 7.69 18.16 -10.24
C PHE A 104 7.48 17.44 -8.92
N THR A 105 6.76 16.32 -8.97
CA THR A 105 6.53 15.46 -7.80
C THR A 105 6.79 14.01 -8.14
N SER A 106 7.43 13.28 -7.24
CA SER A 106 7.65 11.83 -7.39
C SER A 106 7.41 11.11 -6.07
N PHE A 107 6.81 9.93 -6.13
CA PHE A 107 6.60 9.07 -4.97
C PHE A 107 7.94 8.61 -4.39
N ILE A 108 8.11 8.68 -3.06
CA ILE A 108 9.28 8.17 -2.35
C ILE A 108 8.94 6.81 -1.72
N MET A 109 7.97 6.82 -0.82
CA MET A 109 7.54 5.64 -0.07
C MET A 109 6.19 5.88 0.57
N ALA A 110 5.50 4.80 0.89
CA ALA A 110 4.35 4.79 1.77
C ALA A 110 4.52 3.73 2.86
N LYS A 111 3.82 3.91 3.97
CA LYS A 111 3.66 2.88 4.99
C LYS A 111 2.23 2.87 5.48
N CYS A 112 1.74 1.67 5.78
CA CYS A 112 0.46 1.46 6.43
C CYS A 112 0.63 0.53 7.62
N ARG A 113 -0.20 0.74 8.64
CA ARG A 113 -0.31 -0.16 9.80
C ARG A 113 -1.76 -0.27 10.22
N LEU A 114 -2.16 -1.46 10.64
CA LEU A 114 -3.47 -1.71 11.22
C LEU A 114 -3.59 -0.97 12.55
N ALA A 115 -4.79 -0.51 12.86
CA ALA A 115 -5.06 0.06 14.18
C ALA A 115 -4.85 -1.01 15.28
N PRO A 116 -4.38 -0.61 16.48
CA PRO A 116 -4.22 -1.52 17.61
C PRO A 116 -5.52 -2.19 18.04
#